data_AF-A0A969S668-F1
#
_entry.id   AF-A0A969S668-F1
#
_cell.length_a   1.000
_cell.length_b   1.000
_cell.length_c   1.000
_cell.angle_alpha   90.00
_cell.angle_beta   90.00
_cell.angle_gamma   90.00
#
_symmetry.space_group_name_H-M   'P 1'
#
loop_
_entity.id
_entity.type
_entity.pdbx_description
1 polymer ?
#
loop_
_entity_poly.entity_id
_entity_poly.type
_entity_poly.pdbx_seq_one_letter_code
_entity_poly.pdbx_strand_id
1 'polypeptide(L)'
;MEETELIKTAAIATIAALVAVLVTVLPKIKRRLALSKAKHPSLTGHSRMAKRVARMLPGYHYDEAHFFNSDDAPVDVILRRRQALMRLSQLYAARYPKSLAMTKDAAIRISDLQFTSAYRVPYQYSVYLSEHLKSGSFIAKSNGVTFTDMDGNIFFDLTGSYGVNVFGVDFYKSCIAEGSKRAEQIGPVLGTYHPCVKSNVEKTLRPSPAWMKCLSTCQALRPSCKRCG
;
A
#
# COMPACT_ATOMS: atom_id res chain seq x y z
N MET A 1 -48.93 30.28 -43.95
CA MET A 1 -47.65 30.24 -44.69
C MET A 1 -46.47 30.51 -43.77
N GLU A 2 -46.59 31.50 -42.87
CA GLU A 2 -45.55 31.86 -41.89
C GLU A 2 -45.28 30.76 -40.83
N GLU A 3 -46.32 30.10 -40.33
CA GLU A 3 -46.20 29.02 -39.34
C GLU A 3 -45.49 27.76 -39.90
N THR A 4 -45.69 27.46 -41.18
CA THR A 4 -45.09 26.30 -41.85
C THR A 4 -43.59 26.50 -42.12
N GLU A 5 -43.17 27.74 -42.41
CA GLU A 5 -41.75 28.09 -42.56
C GLU A 5 -41.02 28.17 -41.21
N LEU A 6 -41.72 28.59 -40.15
CA LEU A 6 -41.19 28.55 -38.78
C LEU A 6 -40.93 27.10 -38.32
N ILE A 7 -41.85 26.18 -38.62
CA ILE A 7 -41.68 24.75 -38.30
C ILE A 7 -40.51 24.13 -39.08
N LYS A 8 -40.36 24.45 -40.39
CA LYS A 8 -39.26 23.95 -41.21
C LYS A 8 -37.89 24.47 -40.75
N THR A 9 -37.78 25.77 -40.48
CA THR A 9 -36.53 26.37 -40.00
C THR A 9 -36.14 25.83 -38.62
N ALA A 10 -37.11 25.64 -37.72
CA ALA A 10 -36.87 24.97 -36.44
C ALA A 10 -36.39 23.52 -36.63
N ALA A 11 -37.02 22.74 -37.53
CA ALA A 11 -36.61 21.37 -37.81
C ALA A 11 -35.18 21.28 -38.37
N ILE A 12 -34.83 22.15 -39.32
CA ILE A 12 -33.48 22.22 -39.91
C ILE A 12 -32.43 22.59 -38.84
N ALA A 13 -32.73 23.60 -38.00
CA ALA A 13 -31.84 23.99 -36.91
C ALA A 13 -31.61 22.85 -35.91
N THR A 14 -32.66 22.09 -35.59
CA THR A 14 -32.58 20.94 -34.68
C THR A 14 -31.73 19.82 -35.27
N ILE A 15 -31.91 19.50 -36.55
CA ILE A 15 -31.11 18.50 -37.25
C ILE A 15 -29.64 18.93 -37.33
N ALA A 16 -29.37 20.18 -37.69
CA ALA A 16 -28.02 20.72 -37.75
C ALA A 16 -27.32 20.67 -36.39
N ALA A 17 -28.04 20.99 -35.30
CA ALA A 17 -27.51 20.88 -33.94
C ALA A 17 -27.18 19.42 -33.55
N LEU A 18 -28.06 18.46 -33.88
CA LEU A 18 -27.82 17.04 -33.62
C LEU A 18 -26.61 16.50 -34.40
N VAL A 19 -26.47 16.88 -35.67
CA VAL A 19 -25.32 16.51 -36.51
C VAL A 19 -24.02 17.09 -35.94
N ALA A 20 -24.03 18.36 -35.52
CA ALA A 20 -22.86 18.99 -34.89
C ALA A 20 -22.47 18.28 -33.58
N VAL A 21 -23.44 17.90 -32.74
CA VAL A 21 -23.18 17.09 -31.53
C VAL A 21 -22.60 15.73 -31.91
N LEU A 22 -23.14 15.06 -32.92
CA LEU A 22 -22.67 13.74 -33.33
C LEU A 22 -21.21 13.81 -33.82
N VAL A 23 -20.89 14.74 -34.71
CA VAL A 23 -19.53 14.89 -35.28
C VAL A 23 -18.50 15.23 -34.20
N THR A 24 -18.89 15.97 -33.15
CA THR A 24 -17.98 16.32 -32.06
C THR A 24 -17.81 15.21 -31.01
N VAL A 25 -18.84 14.38 -30.80
CA VAL A 25 -18.86 13.34 -29.76
C VAL A 25 -18.36 11.99 -30.28
N LEU A 26 -18.69 11.60 -31.51
CA LEU A 26 -18.35 10.29 -32.08
C LEU A 26 -16.85 9.96 -32.02
N PRO A 27 -15.92 10.90 -32.38
CA PRO A 27 -14.49 10.64 -32.30
C PRO A 27 -14.02 10.39 -30.86
N LYS A 28 -14.59 11.12 -29.89
CA LYS A 28 -14.28 10.95 -28.47
C LYS A 28 -14.75 9.58 -27.97
N ILE A 29 -15.94 9.14 -28.37
CA ILE A 29 -16.46 7.80 -28.05
C ILE A 29 -15.57 6.72 -28.67
N LYS A 30 -15.27 6.81 -29.97
CA LYS A 30 -14.41 5.84 -30.67
C LYS A 30 -13.04 5.72 -30.00
N ARG A 31 -12.41 6.85 -29.67
CA ARG A 31 -11.13 6.89 -28.94
C ARG A 31 -11.26 6.25 -27.56
N ARG A 32 -12.34 6.52 -26.82
CA ARG A 32 -12.56 5.94 -25.50
C ARG A 32 -12.74 4.43 -25.55
N LEU A 33 -13.49 3.92 -26.54
CA LEU A 33 -13.70 2.49 -26.74
C LEU A 33 -12.39 1.79 -27.13
N ALA A 34 -11.61 2.36 -28.04
CA ALA A 34 -10.29 1.83 -28.41
C ALA A 34 -9.35 1.75 -27.20
N LEU A 35 -9.29 2.81 -26.40
CA LEU A 35 -8.51 2.84 -25.14
C LEU A 35 -9.04 1.88 -24.07
N SER A 36 -10.33 1.54 -24.09
CA SER A 36 -10.90 0.53 -23.19
C SER A 36 -10.51 -0.87 -23.66
N LYS A 37 -10.60 -1.15 -24.97
CA LYS A 37 -10.22 -2.43 -25.56
C LYS A 37 -8.72 -2.73 -25.41
N ALA A 38 -7.88 -1.70 -25.35
CA ALA A 38 -6.44 -1.85 -25.10
C ALA A 38 -6.11 -2.26 -23.64
N LYS A 39 -7.07 -2.19 -22.71
CA LYS A 39 -6.88 -2.61 -21.32
C LYS A 39 -7.23 -4.08 -21.18
N HIS A 40 -6.64 -4.73 -20.18
CA HIS A 40 -7.01 -6.10 -19.82
C HIS A 40 -8.54 -6.20 -19.59
N PRO A 41 -9.23 -7.21 -20.16
CA PRO A 41 -10.69 -7.36 -20.09
C PRO A 41 -11.15 -7.90 -18.73
N SER A 42 -10.75 -7.23 -17.65
CA SER A 42 -11.16 -7.51 -16.27
C SER A 42 -11.32 -6.21 -15.48
N LEU A 43 -11.86 -6.31 -14.26
CA LEU A 43 -11.90 -5.20 -13.30
C LEU A 43 -10.50 -4.68 -12.97
N THR A 44 -9.47 -5.54 -12.95
CA THR A 44 -8.06 -5.16 -12.78
C THR A 44 -7.59 -4.20 -13.87
N GLY A 45 -7.96 -4.45 -15.13
CA GLY A 45 -7.68 -3.52 -16.24
C GLY A 45 -8.55 -2.26 -16.23
N HIS A 46 -9.67 -2.28 -15.51
CA HIS A 46 -10.69 -1.22 -15.51
C HIS A 46 -10.96 -0.68 -14.10
N SER A 47 -9.94 -0.07 -13.48
CA SER A 47 -9.99 0.42 -12.08
C SER A 47 -11.20 1.30 -11.73
N ARG A 48 -11.73 2.10 -12.67
CA ARG A 48 -12.96 2.90 -12.43
C ARG A 48 -14.22 2.03 -12.30
N MET A 49 -14.32 0.96 -13.08
CA MET A 49 -15.40 -0.01 -12.97
C MET A 49 -15.23 -0.84 -11.70
N ALA A 50 -13.99 -1.26 -11.38
CA ALA A 50 -13.68 -1.93 -10.12
C ALA A 50 -14.14 -1.10 -8.91
N LYS A 51 -13.82 0.20 -8.89
CA LYS A 51 -14.30 1.12 -7.84
C LYS A 51 -15.82 1.27 -7.80
N ARG A 52 -16.50 1.19 -8.94
CA ARG A 52 -17.98 1.25 -8.98
C ARG A 52 -18.59 -0.01 -8.39
N VAL A 53 -18.07 -1.19 -8.74
CA VAL A 53 -18.47 -2.47 -8.16
C VAL A 53 -18.16 -2.51 -6.66
N ALA A 54 -16.96 -2.08 -6.25
CA ALA A 54 -16.58 -2.04 -4.84
C ALA A 54 -17.50 -1.16 -3.99
N ARG A 55 -18.03 -0.06 -4.53
CA ARG A 55 -19.02 0.79 -3.84
C ARG A 55 -20.40 0.15 -3.66
N MET A 56 -20.70 -0.91 -4.42
CA MET A 56 -21.95 -1.67 -4.28
C MET A 56 -21.84 -2.74 -3.21
N LEU A 57 -20.63 -3.09 -2.77
CA LEU A 57 -20.44 -4.04 -1.68
C LEU A 57 -20.83 -3.35 -0.36
N PRO A 58 -21.71 -3.95 0.46
CA PRO A 58 -22.01 -3.41 1.78
C PRO A 58 -20.73 -3.37 2.61
N GLY A 59 -20.52 -2.26 3.32
CA GLY A 59 -19.43 -2.16 4.27
C GLY A 59 -19.61 -3.21 5.37
N TYR A 60 -18.64 -4.09 5.55
CA TYR A 60 -18.66 -5.11 6.59
C TYR A 60 -17.68 -4.75 7.69
N HIS A 61 -18.21 -4.39 8.86
CA HIS A 61 -17.49 -4.17 10.09
C HIS A 61 -18.38 -4.59 11.27
N TYR A 62 -17.75 -4.95 12.39
CA TYR A 62 -18.48 -5.22 13.62
C TYR A 62 -18.85 -3.90 14.29
N ASP A 63 -20.08 -3.87 14.82
CA ASP A 63 -20.44 -2.91 15.84
C ASP A 63 -19.72 -3.25 17.16
N GLU A 64 -19.90 -2.41 18.18
CA GLU A 64 -19.26 -2.64 19.47
C GLU A 64 -19.68 -3.97 20.10
N ALA A 65 -20.93 -4.40 19.94
CA ALA A 65 -21.44 -5.63 20.54
C ALA A 65 -20.75 -6.86 19.92
N HIS A 66 -20.71 -6.96 18.59
CA HIS A 66 -20.01 -8.02 17.88
C HIS A 66 -18.48 -7.93 18.04
N PHE A 67 -17.91 -6.74 18.18
CA PHE A 67 -16.47 -6.56 18.36
C PHE A 67 -15.95 -7.35 19.59
N PHE A 68 -16.71 -7.33 20.69
CA PHE A 68 -16.32 -8.04 21.91
C PHE A 68 -16.91 -9.45 22.02
N ASN A 69 -17.86 -9.81 21.15
CA ASN A 69 -18.61 -11.06 21.18
C ASN A 69 -18.73 -11.72 19.79
N SER A 70 -17.64 -11.76 19.03
CA SER A 70 -17.63 -12.40 17.70
C SER A 70 -17.65 -13.93 17.75
N ASP A 71 -17.49 -14.50 18.94
CA ASP A 71 -17.28 -15.93 19.24
C ASP A 71 -18.28 -16.49 20.27
N ASP A 72 -19.39 -15.79 20.51
CA ASP A 72 -20.44 -16.17 21.46
C ASP A 72 -19.92 -16.47 22.87
N ALA A 73 -18.98 -15.65 23.34
CA ALA A 73 -18.34 -15.80 24.64
C ALA A 73 -19.30 -15.51 25.80
N PRO A 74 -19.08 -16.12 27.00
CA PRO A 74 -19.82 -15.78 28.20
C PRO A 74 -19.75 -14.28 28.56
N VAL A 75 -20.81 -13.77 29.20
CA VAL A 75 -20.96 -12.34 29.51
C VAL A 75 -19.78 -11.77 30.31
N ASP A 76 -19.22 -12.53 31.25
CA ASP A 76 -18.05 -12.11 32.02
C ASP A 76 -16.80 -11.93 31.15
N VAL A 77 -16.63 -12.74 30.10
CA VAL A 77 -15.53 -12.62 29.14
C VAL A 77 -15.68 -11.36 28.30
N ILE A 78 -16.89 -11.10 27.78
CA ILE A 78 -17.21 -9.89 27.01
C ILE A 78 -16.89 -8.64 27.83
N LEU A 79 -17.34 -8.59 29.09
CA LEU A 79 -17.07 -7.47 30.01
C LEU A 79 -15.58 -7.29 30.28
N ARG A 80 -14.85 -8.39 30.52
CA ARG A 80 -13.39 -8.34 30.71
C ARG A 80 -12.65 -7.82 29.48
N ARG A 81 -13.04 -8.22 28.27
CA ARG A 81 -12.46 -7.73 27.00
C ARG A 81 -12.64 -6.23 26.85
N ARG A 82 -13.86 -5.73 27.08
CA ARG A 82 -14.17 -4.29 27.02
C ARG A 82 -13.32 -3.49 28.01
N GLN A 83 -13.29 -3.92 29.26
CA GLN A 83 -12.48 -3.24 30.29
C GLN A 83 -10.98 -3.30 29.96
N ALA A 84 -10.48 -4.43 29.46
CA ALA A 84 -9.08 -4.58 29.08
C ALA A 84 -8.68 -3.63 27.95
N LEU A 85 -9.51 -3.51 26.90
CA LEU A 85 -9.23 -2.58 25.81
C LEU A 85 -9.26 -1.13 26.28
N MET A 86 -10.20 -0.75 27.14
CA MET A 86 -10.26 0.62 27.68
C MET A 86 -9.03 0.94 28.54
N ARG A 87 -8.58 0.01 29.40
CA ARG A 87 -7.33 0.18 30.16
C ARG A 87 -6.12 0.31 29.23
N LEU A 88 -6.06 -0.50 28.17
CA LEU A 88 -4.98 -0.44 27.19
C LEU A 88 -4.97 0.89 26.43
N SER A 89 -6.14 1.39 26.02
CA SER A 89 -6.30 2.69 25.39
C SER A 89 -5.78 3.83 26.27
N GLN A 90 -6.19 3.84 27.54
CA GLN A 90 -5.73 4.84 28.52
C GLN A 90 -4.22 4.76 28.74
N LEU A 91 -3.66 3.56 28.86
CA LEU A 91 -2.22 3.34 28.97
C LEU A 91 -1.49 3.93 27.75
N TYR A 92 -1.97 3.66 26.55
CA TYR A 92 -1.33 4.15 25.31
C TYR A 92 -1.40 5.67 25.19
N ALA A 93 -2.55 6.26 25.53
CA ALA A 93 -2.71 7.71 25.54
C ALA A 93 -1.75 8.39 26.53
N ALA A 94 -1.55 7.79 27.72
CA ALA A 94 -0.65 8.32 28.73
C ALA A 94 0.83 8.10 28.42
N ARG A 95 1.19 6.96 27.80
CA ARG A 95 2.58 6.55 27.58
C ARG A 95 3.21 7.12 26.32
N TYR A 96 2.39 7.42 25.30
CA TYR A 96 2.87 7.82 23.97
C TYR A 96 2.39 9.21 23.51
N PRO A 97 2.28 10.23 24.37
CA PRO A 97 1.62 11.50 24.00
C PRO A 97 2.28 12.21 22.82
N LYS A 98 3.62 12.26 22.74
CA LYS A 98 4.34 12.93 21.64
C LYS A 98 4.23 12.12 20.35
N SER A 99 4.41 10.80 20.44
CA SER A 99 4.33 9.91 19.28
C SER A 99 2.93 9.93 18.66
N LEU A 100 1.88 9.96 19.48
CA LEU A 100 0.50 10.07 19.02
C LEU A 100 0.19 11.43 18.41
N ALA A 101 0.62 12.53 19.03
CA ALA A 101 0.43 13.88 18.50
C ALA A 101 1.10 14.04 17.13
N MET A 102 2.36 13.61 17.00
CA MET A 102 3.10 13.66 15.74
C MET A 102 2.43 12.79 14.66
N THR A 103 1.98 11.60 15.03
CA THR A 103 1.26 10.70 14.10
C THR A 103 -0.03 11.33 13.61
N LYS A 104 -0.81 11.95 14.50
CA LYS A 104 -2.06 12.62 14.16
C LYS A 104 -1.83 13.81 13.21
N ASP A 105 -0.84 14.66 13.48
CA ASP A 105 -0.52 15.80 12.60
C ASP A 105 -0.09 15.33 11.21
N ALA A 106 0.83 14.36 11.15
CA ALA A 106 1.33 13.83 9.90
C ALA A 106 0.24 13.12 9.08
N ALA A 107 -0.68 12.40 9.72
CA ALA A 107 -1.75 11.68 9.05
C ALA A 107 -2.71 12.59 8.26
N ILE A 108 -2.73 13.91 8.51
CA ILE A 108 -3.50 14.87 7.70
C ILE A 108 -2.97 14.92 6.26
N ARG A 109 -1.65 14.77 6.10
CA ARG A 109 -0.94 15.00 4.83
C ARG A 109 -0.32 13.73 4.23
N ILE A 110 -0.12 12.68 5.03
CA ILE A 110 0.48 11.42 4.60
C ILE A 110 -0.61 10.36 4.45
N SER A 111 -1.06 10.15 3.21
CA SER A 111 -2.08 9.13 2.88
C SER A 111 -1.66 7.71 3.24
N ASP A 112 -0.37 7.41 3.20
CA ASP A 112 0.18 6.13 3.64
C ASP A 112 -0.05 5.88 5.14
N LEU A 113 0.04 6.90 6.01
CA LEU A 113 -0.28 6.74 7.43
C LEU A 113 -1.77 6.43 7.65
N GLN A 114 -2.64 7.07 6.86
CA GLN A 114 -4.08 6.78 6.88
C GLN A 114 -4.35 5.32 6.47
N PHE A 115 -3.72 4.86 5.39
CA PHE A 115 -3.89 3.51 4.88
C PHE A 115 -3.27 2.44 5.79
N THR A 116 -2.04 2.68 6.28
CA THR A 116 -1.30 1.73 7.10
C THR A 116 -1.86 1.54 8.49
N SER A 117 -2.56 2.55 9.02
CA SER A 117 -3.32 2.41 10.25
C SER A 117 -4.50 1.43 10.12
N ALA A 118 -5.10 1.33 8.92
CA ALA A 118 -6.31 0.55 8.68
C ALA A 118 -6.04 -0.93 8.36
N TYR A 119 -4.92 -1.28 7.70
CA TYR A 119 -4.68 -2.66 7.27
C TYR A 119 -4.11 -3.58 8.35
N ARG A 120 -3.56 -3.03 9.45
CA ARG A 120 -2.91 -3.82 10.50
C ARG A 120 -3.88 -4.62 11.37
N VAL A 121 -5.16 -4.30 11.27
CA VAL A 121 -6.25 -4.91 12.02
C VAL A 121 -7.18 -5.56 11.01
N PRO A 122 -7.65 -6.81 11.24
CA PRO A 122 -8.67 -7.39 10.40
C PRO A 122 -9.86 -6.43 10.26
N TYR A 123 -10.32 -6.21 9.03
CA TYR A 123 -11.18 -5.08 8.68
C TYR A 123 -12.48 -5.05 9.49
N GLN A 124 -12.98 -6.20 9.95
CA GLN A 124 -14.14 -6.31 10.83
C GLN A 124 -13.99 -5.53 12.14
N TYR A 125 -12.79 -5.49 12.70
CA TYR A 125 -12.47 -4.84 13.97
C TYR A 125 -11.89 -3.44 13.80
N SER A 126 -11.50 -3.08 12.58
CA SER A 126 -10.68 -1.91 12.29
C SER A 126 -11.29 -0.59 12.76
N VAL A 127 -12.59 -0.37 12.52
CA VAL A 127 -13.28 0.89 12.85
C VAL A 127 -13.22 1.15 14.35
N TYR A 128 -13.81 0.27 15.16
CA TYR A 128 -13.88 0.42 16.61
C TYR A 128 -12.48 0.48 17.24
N LEU A 129 -11.56 -0.40 16.84
CA LEU A 129 -10.21 -0.40 17.42
C LEU A 129 -9.45 0.88 17.06
N SER A 130 -9.56 1.36 15.82
CA SER A 130 -8.87 2.57 15.38
C SER A 130 -9.36 3.81 16.13
N GLU A 131 -10.62 3.87 16.55
CA GLU A 131 -11.17 4.96 17.35
C GLU A 131 -10.60 4.98 18.77
N HIS A 132 -10.43 3.79 19.38
CA HIS A 132 -10.11 3.66 20.79
C HIS A 132 -8.62 3.43 21.08
N LEU A 133 -7.87 2.75 20.22
CA LEU A 133 -6.47 2.44 20.43
C LEU A 133 -5.61 3.03 19.30
N LYS A 134 -4.98 4.17 19.61
CA LYS A 134 -4.04 4.83 18.70
C LYS A 134 -2.62 4.35 18.97
N SER A 135 -1.81 4.24 17.92
CA SER A 135 -0.38 3.93 18.01
C SER A 135 0.46 5.00 17.32
N GLY A 136 1.66 5.23 17.84
CA GLY A 136 2.66 6.05 17.15
C GLY A 136 3.16 5.36 15.89
N SER A 137 3.50 6.16 14.87
CA SER A 137 4.11 5.70 13.60
C SER A 137 5.53 6.25 13.38
N PHE A 138 6.08 6.95 14.37
CA PHE A 138 7.37 7.63 14.29
C PHE A 138 8.33 7.07 15.34
N ILE A 139 9.58 6.87 14.93
CA ILE A 139 10.69 6.48 15.80
C ILE A 139 11.75 7.59 15.77
N ALA A 140 12.36 7.85 16.92
CA ALA A 140 13.42 8.85 17.05
C ALA A 140 14.79 8.26 16.65
N LYS A 141 15.06 7.02 17.07
CA LYS A 141 16.32 6.33 16.76
C LYS A 141 16.18 4.81 16.84
N SER A 142 17.11 4.11 16.24
CA SER A 142 17.33 2.67 16.40
C SER A 142 18.73 2.42 16.97
N ASN A 143 18.92 1.33 17.70
CA ASN A 143 20.21 0.88 18.22
C ASN A 143 20.18 -0.63 18.46
N GLY A 144 21.07 -1.37 17.83
CA GLY A 144 21.09 -2.83 17.84
C GLY A 144 19.73 -3.42 17.44
N VAL A 145 19.15 -4.17 18.36
CA VAL A 145 17.84 -4.83 18.20
C VAL A 145 16.68 -4.00 18.76
N THR A 146 16.89 -2.70 19.01
CA THR A 146 15.89 -1.84 19.63
C THR A 146 15.63 -0.57 18.83
N PHE A 147 14.45 0.02 19.03
CA PHE A 147 14.16 1.39 18.64
C PHE A 147 13.58 2.20 19.80
N THR A 148 13.76 3.51 19.73
CA THR A 148 13.23 4.49 20.67
C THR A 148 12.19 5.34 19.95
N ASP A 149 10.99 5.48 20.52
CA ASP A 149 9.93 6.34 19.97
C ASP A 149 10.18 7.84 20.28
N MET A 150 9.21 8.70 19.97
CA MET A 150 9.29 10.15 20.21
C MET A 150 9.11 10.53 21.68
N ASP A 151 8.67 9.59 22.51
CA ASP A 151 8.46 9.76 23.95
C ASP A 151 9.66 9.22 24.77
N GLY A 152 10.62 8.56 24.12
CA GLY A 152 11.79 7.97 24.77
C GLY A 152 11.59 6.51 25.21
N ASN A 153 10.46 5.90 24.90
CA ASN A 153 10.21 4.49 25.19
C ASN A 153 11.07 3.61 24.28
N ILE A 154 11.65 2.54 24.85
CA ILE A 154 12.52 1.60 24.12
C ILE A 154 11.78 0.29 23.87
N PHE A 155 11.82 -0.18 22.63
CA PHE A 155 11.17 -1.41 22.17
C PHE A 155 12.16 -2.32 21.47
N PHE A 156 11.95 -3.63 21.57
CA PHE A 156 12.64 -4.59 20.70
C PHE A 156 12.04 -4.55 19.29
N ASP A 157 12.89 -4.47 18.27
CA ASP A 157 12.49 -4.59 16.87
C ASP A 157 12.27 -6.07 16.52
N LEU A 158 11.07 -6.55 16.83
CA LEU A 158 10.60 -7.88 16.43
C LEU A 158 10.01 -7.89 15.01
N THR A 159 9.95 -6.73 14.34
CA THR A 159 9.40 -6.64 12.98
C THR A 159 10.38 -7.14 11.94
N GLY A 160 11.69 -6.97 12.20
CA GLY A 160 12.77 -7.36 11.31
C GLY A 160 12.65 -6.75 9.91
N SER A 161 11.89 -5.65 9.76
CA SER A 161 11.52 -5.08 8.45
C SER A 161 10.99 -6.12 7.45
N TYR A 162 10.14 -7.04 7.91
CA TYR A 162 9.60 -8.13 7.07
C TYR A 162 10.69 -9.02 6.44
N GLY A 163 11.81 -9.21 7.14
CA GLY A 163 12.95 -10.01 6.68
C GLY A 163 13.99 -9.24 5.88
N VAL A 164 13.81 -7.93 5.68
CA VAL A 164 14.83 -7.07 5.04
C VAL A 164 16.02 -6.84 5.98
N ASN A 165 15.76 -6.71 7.29
CA ASN A 165 16.80 -6.39 8.26
C ASN A 165 17.52 -7.67 8.75
N VAL A 166 18.32 -8.29 7.87
CA VAL A 166 18.99 -9.57 8.17
C VAL A 166 20.23 -9.37 9.06
N PHE A 167 20.97 -8.29 8.86
CA PHE A 167 22.24 -8.02 9.56
C PHE A 167 22.14 -7.06 10.74
N GLY A 168 20.93 -6.58 11.05
CA GLY A 168 20.71 -5.58 12.11
C GLY A 168 20.88 -4.14 11.60
N VAL A 169 20.17 -3.21 12.26
CA VAL A 169 20.01 -1.84 11.74
C VAL A 169 21.33 -1.08 11.68
N ASP A 170 22.25 -1.34 12.62
CA ASP A 170 23.52 -0.64 12.68
C ASP A 170 24.48 -1.03 11.55
N PHE A 171 24.42 -2.29 11.09
CA PHE A 171 25.11 -2.69 9.86
C PHE A 171 24.63 -1.85 8.68
N TYR A 172 23.30 -1.73 8.48
CA TYR A 172 22.76 -0.94 7.38
C TYR A 172 23.08 0.56 7.49
N LYS A 173 23.14 1.13 8.70
CA LYS A 173 23.62 2.51 8.90
C LYS A 173 25.06 2.70 8.41
N SER A 174 25.94 1.74 8.69
CA SER A 174 27.32 1.79 8.19
C SER A 174 27.36 1.71 6.65
N CYS A 175 26.54 0.85 6.04
CA CYS A 175 26.42 0.77 4.58
C CYS A 175 25.90 2.08 3.95
N ILE A 176 24.94 2.75 4.60
CA ILE A 176 24.43 4.05 4.14
C ILE A 176 25.55 5.10 4.19
N ALA A 177 26.28 5.20 5.30
CA ALA A 177 27.38 6.16 5.44
C ALA A 177 28.49 5.93 4.39
N GLU A 178 28.88 4.67 4.18
CA GLU A 178 29.84 4.29 3.16
C GLU A 178 29.33 4.57 1.74
N GLY A 179 28.05 4.27 1.47
CA GLY A 179 27.40 4.51 0.18
C GLY A 179 27.33 5.99 -0.16
N SER A 180 26.93 6.84 0.78
CA SER A 180 26.91 8.30 0.62
C SER A 180 28.31 8.84 0.32
N LYS A 181 29.34 8.41 1.08
CA LYS A 181 30.73 8.82 0.82
C LYS A 181 31.23 8.41 -0.57
N ARG A 182 30.85 7.21 -1.04
CA ARG A 182 31.23 6.73 -2.37
C ARG A 182 30.56 7.52 -3.50
N ALA A 183 29.29 7.89 -3.33
CA ALA A 183 28.51 8.57 -4.35
C ALA A 183 28.70 10.10 -4.36
N GLU A 184 29.31 10.68 -3.32
CA GLU A 184 29.45 12.13 -3.11
C GLU A 184 29.99 12.87 -4.33
N GLN A 185 31.07 12.37 -4.95
CA GLN A 185 31.70 13.03 -6.10
C GLN A 185 30.84 13.00 -7.37
N ILE A 186 29.96 12.01 -7.51
CA ILE A 186 29.12 11.84 -8.70
C ILE A 186 27.79 12.57 -8.53
N GLY A 187 27.22 12.61 -7.32
CA GLY A 187 25.95 13.24 -7.05
C GLY A 187 24.78 12.59 -7.80
N PRO A 188 23.68 13.33 -8.05
CA PRO A 188 22.43 12.79 -8.62
C PRO A 188 22.44 12.76 -10.16
N VAL A 189 23.53 12.31 -10.78
CA VAL A 189 23.63 12.20 -12.26
C VAL A 189 22.68 11.11 -12.76
N LEU A 190 21.81 11.47 -13.71
CA LEU A 190 20.84 10.57 -14.34
C LEU A 190 21.35 10.03 -15.68
N GLY A 191 21.02 8.77 -16.00
CA GLY A 191 21.26 8.17 -17.31
C GLY A 191 22.61 7.43 -17.45
N THR A 192 23.51 7.55 -16.47
CA THR A 192 24.78 6.80 -16.43
C THR A 192 24.88 5.98 -15.13
N TYR A 193 25.59 4.86 -15.16
CA TYR A 193 25.76 3.98 -14.00
C TYR A 193 26.99 4.33 -13.15
N HIS A 194 26.84 4.25 -11.82
CA HIS A 194 27.99 4.20 -10.91
C HIS A 194 28.75 2.86 -11.09
N PRO A 195 30.10 2.82 -11.04
CA PRO A 195 30.88 1.58 -11.20
C PRO A 195 30.49 0.42 -10.27
N CYS A 196 29.89 0.73 -9.11
CA CYS A 196 29.35 -0.28 -8.18
C CYS A 196 28.30 -1.19 -8.80
N VAL A 197 27.55 -0.73 -9.82
CA VAL A 197 26.52 -1.53 -10.49
C VAL A 197 27.15 -2.76 -11.14
N LYS A 198 28.29 -2.59 -11.84
CA LYS A 198 29.05 -3.71 -12.42
C LYS A 198 29.49 -4.72 -11.35
N SER A 199 30.05 -4.23 -10.24
CA SER A 199 30.47 -5.09 -9.12
C SER A 199 29.31 -5.86 -8.49
N ASN A 200 28.14 -5.23 -8.35
CA ASN A 200 26.95 -5.88 -7.79
C ASN A 200 26.40 -6.98 -8.72
N VAL A 201 26.42 -6.75 -10.04
CA VAL A 201 26.05 -7.77 -11.04
C VAL A 201 26.97 -8.98 -10.91
N GLU A 202 28.29 -8.76 -10.88
CA GLU A 202 29.29 -9.83 -10.73
C GLU A 202 29.08 -10.66 -9.44
N LYS A 203 28.76 -10.00 -8.32
CA LYS A 203 28.48 -10.67 -7.04
C LYS A 203 27.15 -11.45 -7.05
N THR A 204 26.12 -10.89 -7.68
CA THR A 204 24.78 -11.50 -7.71
C THR A 204 24.74 -12.72 -8.64
N LEU A 205 25.47 -12.66 -9.75
CA LEU A 205 25.61 -13.77 -10.68
C LEU A 205 26.53 -14.88 -10.17
N ARG A 206 27.30 -14.64 -9.09
CA ARG A 206 28.12 -15.68 -8.47
C ARG A 206 27.19 -16.74 -7.85
N PRO A 207 27.18 -17.99 -8.37
CA PRO A 207 26.32 -19.02 -7.82
C PRO A 207 26.76 -19.35 -6.39
N SER A 208 25.80 -19.39 -5.46
CA SER A 208 26.10 -19.80 -4.09
C SER A 208 26.43 -21.30 -4.04
N PRO A 209 27.29 -21.77 -3.13
CA PRO A 209 27.56 -23.21 -2.98
C PRO A 209 26.28 -24.03 -2.74
N ALA A 210 25.33 -23.45 -1.99
CA ALA A 210 24.01 -24.04 -1.77
C ALA A 210 23.17 -24.12 -3.06
N TRP A 211 23.19 -23.07 -3.88
CA TRP A 211 22.54 -23.07 -5.20
C TRP A 211 23.16 -24.11 -6.14
N MET A 212 24.50 -24.21 -6.19
CA MET A 212 25.18 -25.21 -7.01
C MET A 212 24.84 -26.64 -6.57
N LYS A 213 24.75 -26.89 -5.26
CA LYS A 213 24.33 -28.19 -4.71
C LYS A 213 22.86 -28.51 -5.03
N CYS A 214 21.98 -27.52 -4.97
CA CYS A 214 20.57 -27.68 -5.35
C CYS A 214 20.43 -27.96 -6.86
N LEU A 215 21.18 -27.22 -7.69
CA LEU A 215 21.20 -27.40 -9.14
C LEU A 215 21.71 -28.79 -9.52
N SER A 216 22.83 -29.25 -8.93
CA SER A 216 23.37 -30.59 -9.20
C SER A 216 22.41 -31.70 -8.76
N THR A 217 21.76 -31.54 -7.60
CA THR A 217 20.73 -32.47 -7.13
C THR A 217 19.53 -32.49 -8.07
N CYS A 218 19.09 -31.33 -8.55
CA CYS A 218 17.96 -31.22 -9.48
C CYS A 218 18.28 -31.84 -10.85
N GLN A 219 19.48 -31.61 -11.37
CA GLN A 219 19.96 -32.22 -12.62
C GLN A 219 20.09 -33.74 -12.48
N ALA A 220 20.58 -34.25 -11.34
CA ALA A 220 20.66 -35.68 -11.06
C ALA A 220 19.28 -36.35 -10.98
N LEU A 221 18.28 -35.67 -10.39
CA LEU A 221 16.92 -36.18 -10.27
C LEU A 221 16.07 -35.98 -11.53
N ARG A 222 16.37 -34.98 -12.36
CA ARG A 222 15.63 -34.66 -13.60
C ARG A 222 16.59 -34.21 -14.71
N PRO A 223 17.23 -35.15 -15.42
CA PRO A 223 18.22 -34.85 -16.46
C PRO A 223 17.65 -34.04 -17.65
N SER A 224 16.34 -34.11 -17.88
CA SER A 224 15.63 -33.40 -18.97
C SER A 224 15.03 -32.04 -18.56
N CYS A 225 15.36 -31.51 -17.37
CA CYS A 225 14.82 -30.25 -16.87
C CYS A 225 15.39 -29.02 -17.61
N LYS A 226 14.60 -28.43 -18.50
CA LYS A 226 14.95 -27.20 -19.25
C LYS A 226 15.10 -25.92 -18.38
N ARG A 227 14.82 -25.99 -17.08
CA ARG A 227 15.02 -24.86 -16.13
C ARG A 227 16.41 -24.85 -15.49
N CYS A 228 17.16 -25.94 -15.61
CA CYS A 228 18.47 -26.13 -14.97
C CYS A 228 19.64 -26.08 -15.97
N GLY A 229 19.37 -25.79 -17.24
CA GLY A 229 20.34 -25.64 -18.32
C GLY A 229 20.37 -24.23 -18.85
#